data_AF-A0A1Y1Y7G7-F1
#
_entry.id   AF-A0A1Y1Y7G7-F1
#
_cell.length_a   1.000
_cell.length_b   1.000
_cell.length_c   1.000
_cell.angle_alpha   90.00
_cell.angle_beta   90.00
_cell.angle_gamma   90.00
#
_symmetry.space_group_name_H-M   'P 1'
#
loop_
_entity.id
_entity.type
_entity.pdbx_description
1 polymer ?
#
loop_
_entity_poly.entity_id
_entity_poly.type
_entity_poly.pdbx_seq_one_letter_code
_entity_poly.pdbx_strand_id
1 'polypeptide(L)'
;LATLLPGQLEDSITFSVQVISISKLKHYDYMAVSYAWDFSTPGDVNINMAPQHGSKDLWGRETQSLFIWPHASDAIRHIHRKDTVVTVWINGLCIDVANGDEKLAQSQNYAPIFAHARRVDVWIG
;
A
#
# COMPACT_ATOMS: atom_id res chain seq x y z
N LEU A 1 -3.25 -4.86 -4.52
CA LEU A 1 -2.84 -5.17 -3.14
C LEU A 1 -1.34 -4.95 -3.04
N ALA A 2 -0.85 -4.46 -1.90
CA ALA A 2 0.56 -4.26 -1.61
C ALA A 2 1.01 -5.25 -0.53
N THR A 3 2.09 -5.99 -0.74
CA THR A 3 2.68 -6.89 0.25
C THR A 3 3.95 -6.25 0.80
N LEU A 4 3.88 -5.82 2.04
CA LEU A 4 5.02 -5.29 2.79
C LEU A 4 5.99 -6.43 3.10
N LEU A 5 7.26 -6.26 2.76
CA LEU A 5 8.32 -7.19 3.14
C LEU A 5 8.64 -7.02 4.64
N PRO A 6 9.18 -8.03 5.34
CA PRO A 6 9.48 -7.90 6.76
C PRO A 6 10.51 -6.78 7.03
N GLY A 7 10.41 -6.15 8.20
CA GLY A 7 11.30 -5.07 8.63
C GLY A 7 10.87 -4.41 9.93
N GLN A 8 11.71 -3.52 10.46
CA GLN A 8 11.46 -2.75 11.68
C GLN A 8 10.87 -1.38 11.37
N LEU A 9 10.31 -0.73 12.41
CA LEU A 9 9.63 0.57 12.31
C LEU A 9 10.47 1.65 11.60
N GLU A 10 11.77 1.68 11.88
CA GLU A 10 12.72 2.68 11.34
C GLU A 10 13.33 2.27 9.99
N ASP A 11 13.10 1.03 9.54
CA ASP A 11 13.65 0.56 8.28
C ASP A 11 12.98 1.28 7.10
N SER A 12 13.68 1.29 5.96
CA SER A 12 13.04 1.67 4.71
C SER A 12 11.92 0.68 4.39
N ILE A 13 10.69 1.19 4.28
CA ILE A 13 9.53 0.36 3.91
C ILE A 13 9.76 -0.15 2.48
N THR A 14 9.78 -1.47 2.33
CA THR A 14 9.83 -2.12 1.01
C THR A 14 8.59 -2.97 0.80
N PHE A 15 7.99 -2.89 -0.38
CA PHE A 15 6.78 -3.65 -0.69
C PHE A 15 6.75 -4.09 -2.15
N SER A 16 5.99 -5.15 -2.44
CA SER A 16 5.62 -5.50 -3.81
C SER A 16 4.14 -5.19 -4.03
N VAL A 17 3.77 -4.76 -5.23
CA VAL A 17 2.36 -4.52 -5.59
C VAL A 17 1.87 -5.60 -6.54
N GLN A 18 0.59 -5.96 -6.46
CA GLN A 18 -0.07 -6.83 -7.42
C GLN A 18 -1.41 -6.22 -7.83
N VAL A 19 -1.66 -6.15 -9.14
CA VAL A 19 -2.96 -5.75 -9.71
C VAL A 19 -3.90 -6.95 -9.67
N ILE A 20 -5.04 -6.77 -9.00
CA ILE A 20 -6.03 -7.83 -8.77
C ILE A 20 -7.40 -7.32 -9.18
N SER A 21 -8.17 -8.16 -9.86
CA SER A 21 -9.57 -7.85 -10.17
C SER A 21 -10.42 -7.87 -8.89
N ILE A 22 -11.29 -6.87 -8.72
CA ILE A 22 -12.17 -6.73 -7.55
C ILE A 22 -12.98 -8.01 -7.27
N SER A 23 -13.47 -8.68 -8.31
CA SER A 23 -14.25 -9.93 -8.20
C SER A 23 -13.47 -11.09 -7.57
N LYS A 24 -12.13 -11.02 -7.58
CA LYS A 24 -11.24 -12.02 -7.01
C LYS A 24 -10.79 -11.69 -5.59
N LEU A 25 -11.08 -10.49 -5.04
CA LEU A 25 -10.59 -10.06 -3.73
C LEU A 25 -10.95 -11.01 -2.58
N LYS A 26 -12.12 -11.63 -2.64
CA LYS A 26 -12.57 -12.64 -1.66
C LYS A 26 -11.65 -13.86 -1.50
N HIS A 27 -10.72 -14.06 -2.43
CA HIS A 27 -9.76 -15.17 -2.43
C HIS A 27 -8.39 -14.77 -1.88
N TYR A 28 -8.21 -13.51 -1.47
CA TYR A 28 -6.96 -13.01 -0.93
C TYR A 28 -7.12 -12.70 0.56
N ASP A 29 -6.13 -13.09 1.35
CA ASP A 29 -6.01 -12.60 2.73
C ASP A 29 -5.23 -11.28 2.72
N TYR A 30 -5.93 -10.20 3.08
CA TYR A 30 -5.36 -8.88 3.18
C TYR A 30 -6.09 -8.03 4.21
N MET A 31 -5.41 -6.98 4.65
CA MET A 31 -5.98 -5.97 5.54
C MET A 31 -6.27 -4.70 4.74
N ALA A 32 -7.42 -4.08 4.98
CA ALA A 32 -7.66 -2.73 4.46
C ALA A 32 -7.21 -1.72 5.52
N VAL A 33 -6.52 -0.67 5.09
CA VAL A 33 -6.04 0.41 5.95
C VAL A 33 -6.72 1.69 5.52
N SER A 34 -7.44 2.31 6.45
CA SER A 34 -7.99 3.65 6.30
C SER A 34 -7.18 4.60 7.17
N TYR A 35 -6.86 5.78 6.67
CA TYR A 35 -6.09 6.78 7.42
C TYR A 35 -6.70 8.17 7.25
N ALA A 36 -6.57 9.02 8.27
CA ALA A 36 -6.93 10.43 8.20
C ALA A 36 -6.01 11.16 7.21
N TRP A 37 -6.59 11.96 6.32
CA TRP A 37 -5.80 12.72 5.35
C TRP A 37 -5.26 13.97 6.05
N ASP A 38 -3.97 14.22 5.92
CA ASP A 38 -3.36 15.49 6.30
C ASP A 38 -2.72 16.11 5.06
N PHE A 39 -3.19 17.31 4.72
CA PHE A 39 -2.70 18.08 3.57
C PHE A 39 -1.63 19.11 3.98
N SER A 40 -1.30 19.22 5.27
CA SER A 40 -0.34 20.18 5.79
C SER A 40 1.09 19.88 5.33
N THR A 41 1.38 18.60 5.04
CA THR A 41 2.69 18.11 4.62
C THR A 41 2.53 17.21 3.40
N PRO A 42 2.95 17.66 2.19
CA PRO A 42 2.99 16.83 0.99
C PRO A 42 3.84 15.57 1.22
N GLY A 43 3.55 14.49 0.49
CA GLY A 43 4.03 13.14 0.78
C GLY A 43 5.54 12.91 0.70
N ASP A 44 6.29 13.28 1.75
CA ASP A 44 7.76 13.24 1.77
C ASP A 44 8.36 11.89 2.25
N VAL A 45 7.57 10.82 2.38
CA VAL A 45 8.14 9.52 2.74
C VAL A 45 8.39 8.68 1.50
N ASN A 46 9.68 8.53 1.19
CA ASN A 46 10.15 7.65 0.14
C ASN A 46 10.03 6.18 0.59
N ILE A 47 9.23 5.42 -0.14
CA ILE A 47 9.09 3.98 0.06
C ILE A 47 9.53 3.22 -1.18
N ASN A 48 10.01 2.01 -0.95
CA ASN A 48 10.69 1.20 -1.93
C ASN A 48 9.75 0.15 -2.53
N MET A 49 9.50 0.21 -3.84
CA MET A 49 8.82 -0.88 -4.54
C MET A 49 9.83 -1.93 -5.01
N ALA A 50 9.69 -3.14 -4.50
CA ALA A 50 10.42 -4.31 -4.96
C ALA A 50 9.91 -4.74 -6.35
N PRO A 51 10.80 -5.19 -7.26
CA PRO A 51 10.40 -5.69 -8.56
C PRO A 51 9.47 -6.90 -8.43
N GLN A 52 8.37 -6.91 -9.21
CA GLN A 52 7.55 -8.11 -9.34
C GLN A 52 8.40 -9.22 -10.00
N HIS A 53 8.27 -10.46 -9.53
CA HIS A 53 8.90 -11.68 -10.09
C HIS A 53 10.37 -12.01 -9.74
N GLY A 54 10.99 -11.40 -8.72
CA GLY A 54 12.33 -11.83 -8.25
C GLY A 54 13.46 -11.66 -9.29
N SER A 55 13.12 -11.20 -10.48
CA SER A 55 14.04 -10.65 -11.44
C SER A 55 14.43 -9.27 -10.96
N LYS A 56 15.71 -9.08 -10.63
CA LYS A 56 16.37 -7.90 -11.23
C LYS A 56 15.96 -7.96 -12.70
N ASP A 57 15.35 -6.91 -13.23
CA ASP A 57 15.06 -6.92 -14.65
C ASP A 57 16.36 -7.24 -15.41
N LEU A 58 16.27 -7.68 -16.67
CA LEU A 58 17.42 -8.14 -17.45
C LEU A 58 18.57 -7.09 -17.56
N TRP A 59 18.37 -5.89 -16.99
CA TRP A 59 19.26 -4.72 -16.98
C TRP A 59 19.61 -4.19 -15.57
N GLY A 60 19.21 -4.85 -14.48
CA GLY A 60 19.63 -4.50 -13.11
C GLY A 60 18.98 -3.25 -12.47
N ARG A 61 17.77 -2.85 -12.88
CA ARG A 61 17.11 -1.63 -12.42
C ARG A 61 16.66 -1.67 -10.95
N GLU A 62 16.77 -0.47 -10.36
CA GLU A 62 16.64 -0.13 -8.96
C GLU A 62 15.20 -0.22 -8.43
N THR A 63 15.11 -0.46 -7.13
CA THR A 63 13.96 -0.18 -6.28
C THR A 63 13.30 1.15 -6.67
N GLN A 64 12.02 1.13 -7.04
CA GLN A 64 11.33 2.36 -7.38
C GLN A 64 10.87 3.07 -6.11
N SER A 65 11.31 4.32 -5.96
CA SER A 65 10.86 5.22 -4.91
C SER A 65 9.47 5.79 -5.22
N LEU A 66 8.58 5.72 -4.23
CA LEU A 66 7.28 6.37 -4.27
C LEU A 66 7.14 7.37 -3.12
N PHE A 67 6.46 8.47 -3.41
CA PHE A 67 6.09 9.49 -2.44
C PHE A 67 4.69 9.21 -1.94
N ILE A 68 4.53 9.05 -0.62
CA ILE A 68 3.24 8.80 0.01
C ILE A 68 2.97 9.80 1.13
N TRP A 69 1.68 10.03 1.41
CA TRP A 69 1.22 10.92 2.48
C TRP A 69 1.76 10.47 3.85
N PRO A 70 2.12 11.41 4.76
CA PRO A 70 2.71 11.07 6.06
C PRO A 70 1.87 10.09 6.88
N HIS A 71 0.56 10.36 7.04
CA HIS A 71 -0.33 9.45 7.77
C HIS A 71 -0.48 8.08 7.12
N ALA A 72 -0.34 7.99 5.80
CA ALA A 72 -0.30 6.69 5.13
C ALA A 72 1.00 5.95 5.46
N SER A 73 2.12 6.67 5.48
CA SER A 73 3.43 6.12 5.85
C SER A 73 3.43 5.65 7.30
N ASP A 74 2.95 6.48 8.23
CA ASP A 74 2.87 6.14 9.65
C ASP A 74 1.99 4.91 9.87
N ALA A 75 0.82 4.86 9.22
CA ALA A 75 -0.04 3.69 9.26
C ALA A 75 0.69 2.42 8.75
N ILE A 76 1.43 2.54 7.64
CA ILE A 76 2.22 1.44 7.08
C ILE A 76 3.33 0.99 8.05
N ARG A 77 4.04 1.93 8.70
CA ARG A 77 5.08 1.60 9.70
C ARG A 77 4.50 0.83 10.88
N HIS A 78 3.31 1.20 11.36
CA HIS A 78 2.69 0.56 12.51
C HIS A 78 2.11 -0.84 12.22
N ILE A 79 1.77 -1.12 10.97
CA ILE A 79 1.33 -2.47 10.53
C ILE A 79 2.49 -3.33 10.04
N HIS A 80 3.66 -2.73 9.78
CA HIS A 80 4.89 -3.42 9.40
C HIS A 80 5.30 -4.41 10.50
N ARG A 81 5.71 -5.61 10.12
CA ARG A 81 6.08 -6.68 11.05
C ARG A 81 7.52 -7.10 10.80
N LYS A 82 8.24 -7.34 11.90
CA LYS A 82 9.65 -7.67 11.88
C LYS A 82 9.96 -8.97 11.11
N ASP A 83 9.10 -9.98 11.28
CA ASP A 83 9.40 -11.34 10.84
C ASP A 83 8.36 -11.90 9.86
N THR A 84 7.35 -11.10 9.48
CA THR A 84 6.24 -11.57 8.62
C THR A 84 5.89 -10.57 7.55
N VAL A 85 5.61 -11.05 6.35
CA VAL A 85 5.01 -10.23 5.29
C VAL A 85 3.59 -9.83 5.68
N VAL A 86 3.16 -8.65 5.24
CA VAL A 86 1.78 -8.17 5.47
C VAL A 86 1.20 -7.70 4.15
N THR A 87 0.12 -8.35 3.71
CA THR A 87 -0.62 -7.92 2.51
C THR A 87 -1.72 -6.93 2.90
N VAL A 88 -1.70 -5.77 2.27
CA VAL A 88 -2.59 -4.66 2.58
C VAL A 88 -3.22 -4.08 1.31
N TRP A 89 -4.37 -3.45 1.51
CA TRP A 89 -4.88 -2.41 0.63
C TRP A 89 -4.85 -1.10 1.40
N ILE A 90 -4.20 -0.10 0.83
CA ILE A 90 -4.18 1.28 1.32
C ILE A 90 -4.17 2.17 0.09
N ASN A 91 -5.08 3.15 0.01
CA ASN A 91 -5.23 3.98 -1.18
C ASN A 91 -3.93 4.73 -1.52
N GLY A 92 -3.14 5.16 -0.52
CA GLY A 92 -1.84 5.80 -0.73
C GLY A 92 -0.78 4.93 -1.43
N LEU A 93 -0.94 3.59 -1.47
CA LEU A 93 -0.06 2.68 -2.23
C LEU A 93 -0.71 2.11 -3.49
N CYS A 94 -2.02 1.88 -3.42
CA CYS A 94 -2.72 1.08 -4.42
C CYS A 94 -3.41 1.92 -5.50
N ILE A 95 -3.42 3.25 -5.37
CA ILE A 95 -4.12 4.18 -6.26
C ILE A 95 -3.23 5.40 -6.51
N ASP A 96 -3.16 5.86 -7.75
CA ASP A 96 -2.68 7.22 -8.02
C ASP A 96 -3.74 8.24 -7.62
N VAL A 97 -3.62 8.79 -6.40
CA VAL A 97 -4.58 9.76 -5.87
C VAL A 97 -4.50 11.13 -6.55
N ALA A 98 -3.42 11.42 -7.29
CA ALA A 98 -3.28 12.65 -8.08
C ALA A 98 -4.06 12.55 -9.41
N ASN A 99 -4.28 11.33 -9.90
CA ASN A 99 -5.14 11.08 -11.05
C ASN A 99 -6.62 11.09 -10.64
N GLY A 100 -7.31 12.19 -10.96
CA GLY A 100 -8.72 12.38 -10.61
C GLY A 100 -9.66 11.31 -11.19
N ASP A 101 -9.40 10.84 -12.41
CA ASP A 101 -10.21 9.82 -13.07
C ASP A 101 -10.04 8.46 -12.41
N GLU A 102 -8.80 8.08 -12.10
CA GLU A 102 -8.51 6.86 -11.37
C GLU A 102 -9.11 6.91 -9.96
N LYS A 103 -8.88 8.01 -9.24
CA LYS A 103 -9.45 8.21 -7.90
C LYS A 103 -10.97 8.04 -7.89
N LEU A 104 -11.66 8.64 -8.87
CA LEU A 104 -13.11 8.52 -8.99
C LEU A 104 -13.52 7.07 -9.28
N ALA A 105 -12.89 6.43 -10.26
CA ALA A 105 -13.18 5.03 -10.61
C ALA A 105 -12.92 4.08 -9.43
N GLN A 106 -11.86 4.32 -8.67
CA GLN A 106 -11.49 3.48 -7.53
C GLN A 106 -12.38 3.70 -6.31
N SER A 107 -12.93 4.90 -6.12
CA SER A 107 -13.86 5.19 -5.02
C SER A 107 -15.10 4.29 -5.06
N GLN A 108 -15.55 3.91 -6.26
CA GLN A 108 -16.66 2.99 -6.46
C GLN A 108 -16.34 1.56 -6.00
N ASN A 109 -15.05 1.21 -5.90
CA ASN A 109 -14.58 -0.11 -5.47
C ASN A 109 -14.34 -0.20 -3.96
N TYR A 110 -14.49 0.88 -3.20
CA TYR A 110 -14.17 0.85 -1.77
C TYR A 110 -15.05 -0.12 -1.00
N ALA A 111 -16.37 -0.10 -1.24
CA ALA A 111 -17.30 -1.00 -0.56
C ALA A 111 -16.90 -2.49 -0.69
N PRO A 112 -16.66 -3.05 -1.90
CA PRO A 112 -16.20 -4.43 -2.00
C PRO A 112 -14.79 -4.65 -1.45
N ILE A 113 -13.89 -3.68 -1.50
CA ILE A 113 -12.55 -3.81 -0.89
C ILE A 113 -12.67 -3.98 0.63
N PHE A 114 -13.32 -3.05 1.33
CA PHE A 114 -13.46 -3.13 2.78
C PHE A 114 -14.28 -4.36 3.22
N ALA A 115 -15.32 -4.73 2.47
CA ALA A 115 -16.16 -5.88 2.81
C ALA A 115 -15.43 -7.24 2.73
N HIS A 116 -14.40 -7.37 1.90
CA HIS A 116 -13.66 -8.63 1.72
C HIS A 116 -12.31 -8.66 2.45
N ALA A 117 -11.88 -7.56 3.05
CA ALA A 117 -10.67 -7.54 3.86
C ALA A 117 -10.87 -8.41 5.11
N ARG A 118 -9.81 -9.11 5.55
CA ARG A 118 -9.84 -9.91 6.79
C ARG A 118 -10.18 -9.03 8.01
N ARG A 119 -9.69 -7.79 7.99
CA ARG A 119 -10.02 -6.73 8.93
C ARG A 119 -9.72 -5.36 8.31
N VAL A 120 -10.26 -4.33 8.94
CA VAL A 120 -10.00 -2.93 8.61
C VAL A 120 -9.28 -2.28 9.78
N ASP A 121 -8.08 -1.75 9.53
CA ASP A 121 -7.31 -0.97 10.50
C ASP A 121 -7.51 0.52 10.20
N VAL A 122 -7.79 1.33 11.22
CA VAL A 122 -8.04 2.77 11.08
C VAL A 122 -6.92 3.53 11.80
N TRP A 123 -6.24 4.41 11.07
CA TRP A 123 -5.18 5.27 11.58
C TRP A 123 -5.64 6.74 11.62
N ILE A 124 -5.56 7.36 12.79
CA ILE A 124 -6.08 8.73 13.01
C ILE A 124 -5.00 9.77 13.28
N GLY A 125 -3.71 9.39 13.24
CA GLY A 125 -2.60 10.22 13.69
C GLY A 125 -2.17 9.86 15.10
#